data_AF-A0A090QXV3-F1
#
_entry.id   AF-A0A090QXV3-F1
#
_cell.length_a   1.000
_cell.length_b   1.000
_cell.length_c   1.000
_cell.angle_alpha   90.00
_cell.angle_beta   90.00
_cell.angle_gamma   90.00
#
_symmetry.space_group_name_H-M   'P 1'
#
loop_
_entity.id
_entity.type
_entity.pdbx_description
1 polymer ?
#
loop_
_entity_poly.entity_id
_entity_poly.type
_entity_poly.pdbx_seq_one_letter_code
_entity_poly.pdbx_strand_id
1 'polypeptide(L)'
;MPLELTEDIDAIIDMFNQSMSTWVPGSDISRINDGDSTVVVGKAFKEVFDAAQEIYRKTDGYFDPTVGNLVNAYGFGANGEQTSIPSQKQIDSLLQFVGFYKMDIQKTTIDEGYHVTTTQPGMYLEYNAIAKGTLVDISLECWMKKELRIIL
;
A
#
# COMPACT_ATOMS: atom_id res chain seq x y z
N MET A 1 -26.82 -1.35 -17.14
CA MET A 1 -25.68 -2.26 -17.35
C MET A 1 -24.34 -1.53 -17.47
N PRO A 2 -24.10 -0.56 -18.40
CA PRO A 2 -22.80 0.14 -18.42
C PRO A 2 -22.57 1.05 -17.21
N LEU A 3 -23.63 1.73 -16.74
CA LEU A 3 -23.55 2.71 -15.65
C LEU A 3 -23.34 2.08 -14.26
N GLU A 4 -23.96 0.93 -13.99
CA GLU A 4 -23.78 0.21 -12.71
C GLU A 4 -22.37 -0.39 -12.59
N LEU A 5 -21.81 -0.91 -13.70
CA LEU A 5 -20.45 -1.43 -13.72
C LEU A 5 -19.42 -0.34 -13.43
N THR A 6 -19.63 0.87 -13.97
CA THR A 6 -18.75 2.01 -13.68
C THR A 6 -18.83 2.45 -12.23
N GLU A 7 -20.03 2.48 -11.63
CA GLU A 7 -20.20 2.85 -10.22
C GLU A 7 -19.52 1.85 -9.26
N ASP A 8 -19.57 0.55 -9.56
CA ASP A 8 -18.88 -0.47 -8.77
C ASP A 8 -17.34 -0.33 -8.83
N ILE A 9 -16.81 -0.08 -10.03
CA ILE A 9 -15.37 0.09 -10.24
C ILE A 9 -14.89 1.36 -9.56
N ASP A 10 -15.63 2.46 -9.66
CA ASP A 10 -15.31 3.72 -9.00
C ASP A 10 -15.27 3.54 -7.47
N ALA A 11 -16.23 2.81 -6.90
CA ALA A 11 -16.25 2.49 -5.47
C ALA A 11 -15.03 1.67 -5.03
N ILE A 12 -14.59 0.70 -5.85
CA ILE A 12 -13.38 -0.09 -5.58
C ILE A 12 -12.13 0.81 -5.66
N ILE A 13 -12.04 1.68 -6.68
CA ILE A 13 -10.94 2.63 -6.83
C ILE A 13 -10.86 3.57 -5.62
N ASP A 14 -12.00 4.10 -5.16
CA ASP A 14 -12.07 4.98 -4.00
C ASP A 14 -11.64 4.25 -2.73
N MET A 15 -12.09 3.02 -2.51
CA MET A 15 -11.64 2.17 -1.40
C MET A 15 -10.12 1.98 -1.42
N PHE A 16 -9.53 1.67 -2.57
CA PHE A 16 -8.07 1.53 -2.72
C PHE A 16 -7.33 2.84 -2.46
N ASN A 17 -7.86 3.96 -2.95
CA ASN A 17 -7.27 5.28 -2.71
C ASN A 17 -7.28 5.63 -1.22
N GLN A 18 -8.39 5.43 -0.53
CA GLN A 18 -8.51 5.69 0.90
C GLN A 18 -7.68 4.74 1.76
N SER A 19 -7.35 3.54 1.28
CA SER A 19 -6.52 2.61 2.04
C SER A 19 -5.03 2.72 1.73
N MET A 20 -4.65 2.84 0.46
CA MET A 20 -3.29 2.55 -0.01
C MET A 20 -2.63 3.67 -0.82
N SER A 21 -3.29 4.82 -1.03
CA SER A 21 -2.66 5.95 -1.72
C SER A 21 -1.85 6.81 -0.76
N THR A 22 -0.55 6.95 -1.02
CA THR A 22 0.33 7.90 -0.32
C THR A 22 0.01 9.36 -0.66
N TRP A 23 -0.77 9.60 -1.71
CA TRP A 23 -1.18 10.94 -2.16
C TRP A 23 -2.48 11.44 -1.54
N VAL A 24 -3.27 10.55 -0.93
CA VAL A 24 -4.54 10.91 -0.29
C VAL A 24 -4.31 11.20 1.19
N PRO A 25 -4.45 12.46 1.65
CA PRO A 25 -4.28 12.79 3.06
C PRO A 25 -5.28 12.03 3.92
N GLY A 26 -4.79 11.42 5.01
CA GLY A 26 -5.63 10.65 5.93
C GLY A 26 -5.97 9.23 5.47
N SER A 27 -5.46 8.78 4.31
CA SER A 27 -5.54 7.37 3.93
C SER A 27 -4.86 6.48 4.95
N ASP A 28 -5.24 5.20 5.00
CA ASP A 28 -4.67 4.28 6.00
C ASP A 28 -3.14 4.21 5.89
N ILE A 29 -2.60 4.07 4.67
CA ILE A 29 -1.14 4.04 4.45
C ILE A 29 -0.47 5.35 4.86
N SER A 30 -1.09 6.50 4.61
CA SER A 30 -0.53 7.80 5.00
C SER A 30 -0.47 7.93 6.51
N ARG A 31 -1.55 7.54 7.21
CA ARG A 31 -1.58 7.53 8.68
C ARG A 31 -0.56 6.57 9.29
N ILE A 32 -0.37 5.39 8.69
CA ILE A 32 0.68 4.45 9.09
C ILE A 32 2.07 5.09 8.93
N ASN A 33 2.30 5.76 7.80
CA ASN A 33 3.57 6.45 7.51
C ASN A 33 3.82 7.64 8.45
N ASP A 34 2.76 8.30 8.91
CA ASP A 34 2.81 9.35 9.94
C ASP A 34 3.06 8.79 11.36
N GLY A 35 3.09 7.46 11.52
CA GLY A 35 3.37 6.77 12.78
C GLY A 35 2.14 6.49 13.63
N ASP A 36 0.92 6.58 13.08
CA ASP A 36 -0.30 6.24 13.79
C ASP A 36 -0.44 4.72 13.96
N SER A 37 0.00 4.23 15.12
CA SER A 37 -0.10 2.80 15.50
C SER A 37 -1.54 2.30 15.73
N THR A 38 -2.55 3.17 15.68
CA THR A 38 -3.96 2.80 15.92
C THR A 38 -4.73 2.46 14.65
N VAL A 39 -4.11 2.64 13.47
CA VAL A 39 -4.75 2.37 12.17
C VAL A 39 -5.11 0.89 12.04
N VAL A 40 -6.39 0.60 11.83
CA VAL A 40 -6.89 -0.73 11.44
C VAL A 40 -7.12 -0.73 9.94
N VAL A 41 -6.37 -1.55 9.21
CA VAL A 41 -6.51 -1.71 7.76
C VAL A 41 -7.43 -2.89 7.42
N GLY A 42 -8.07 -2.81 6.26
CA GLY A 42 -8.95 -3.86 5.77
C GLY A 42 -8.23 -5.00 5.06
N LYS A 43 -9.01 -5.99 4.62
CA LYS A 43 -8.54 -7.17 3.89
C LYS A 43 -7.73 -6.86 2.62
N ALA A 44 -8.16 -5.92 1.78
CA ALA A 44 -7.42 -5.59 0.56
C ALA A 44 -5.99 -5.10 0.87
N PHE A 45 -5.81 -4.32 1.94
CA PHE A 45 -4.48 -3.89 2.38
C PHE A 45 -3.62 -5.08 2.82
N LYS A 46 -4.22 -6.02 3.55
CA LYS A 46 -3.55 -7.26 3.98
C LYS A 46 -3.12 -8.11 2.79
N GLU A 47 -3.96 -8.27 1.78
CA GLU A 47 -3.64 -9.00 0.56
C GLU A 47 -2.44 -8.35 -0.17
N VAL A 48 -2.42 -7.02 -0.29
CA VAL A 48 -1.28 -6.30 -0.87
C VAL A 48 -0.02 -6.45 -0.02
N PHE A 49 -0.14 -6.37 1.31
CA PHE A 49 0.99 -6.56 2.23
C PHE A 49 1.62 -7.95 2.06
N ASP A 50 0.79 -8.99 2.03
CA ASP A 50 1.24 -10.38 1.88
C ASP A 50 1.91 -10.62 0.53
N ALA A 51 1.29 -10.15 -0.55
CA ALA A 51 1.86 -10.25 -1.89
C ALA A 51 3.20 -9.51 -1.97
N ALA A 52 3.28 -8.31 -1.40
CA ALA A 52 4.52 -7.55 -1.32
C ALA A 52 5.60 -8.29 -0.52
N GLN A 53 5.22 -8.96 0.57
CA GLN A 53 6.17 -9.68 1.43
C GLN A 53 6.70 -10.93 0.72
N GLU A 54 5.84 -11.63 -0.01
CA GLU A 54 6.22 -12.77 -0.84
C GLU A 54 7.19 -12.34 -1.94
N ILE A 55 6.89 -11.26 -2.68
CA ILE A 55 7.77 -10.74 -3.74
C ILE A 55 9.09 -10.25 -3.16
N TYR A 56 9.06 -9.52 -2.03
CA TYR A 56 10.26 -9.10 -1.31
C TYR A 56 11.19 -10.28 -1.04
N ARG A 57 10.65 -11.39 -0.51
CA ARG A 57 11.43 -12.60 -0.21
C ARG A 57 11.93 -13.29 -1.48
N LYS A 58 11.09 -13.42 -2.51
CA LYS A 58 11.46 -14.07 -3.78
C LYS A 58 12.51 -13.31 -4.58
N THR A 59 12.61 -12.02 -4.33
CA THR A 59 13.55 -11.13 -5.03
C THR A 59 14.74 -10.76 -4.16
N ASP A 60 14.96 -11.41 -3.01
CA ASP A 60 16.04 -11.08 -2.07
C ASP A 60 16.11 -9.57 -1.73
N GLY A 61 14.93 -8.93 -1.63
CA GLY A 61 14.79 -7.51 -1.30
C GLY A 61 14.96 -6.53 -2.46
N TYR A 62 15.11 -6.99 -3.71
CA TYR A 62 15.13 -6.08 -4.88
C TYR A 62 13.80 -5.35 -5.07
N PHE A 63 12.68 -6.00 -4.75
CA PHE A 63 11.41 -5.34 -4.54
C PHE A 63 11.23 -5.10 -3.03
N ASP A 64 11.14 -3.85 -2.59
CA ASP A 64 10.88 -3.51 -1.18
C ASP A 64 9.91 -2.32 -1.11
N PRO A 65 8.68 -2.49 -0.60
CA PRO A 65 7.71 -1.40 -0.50
C PRO A 65 8.07 -0.35 0.57
N THR A 66 9.13 -0.55 1.36
CA THR A 66 9.57 0.37 2.42
C THR A 66 10.60 1.41 1.96
N VAL A 67 10.89 1.44 0.66
CA VAL A 67 11.78 2.45 0.04
C VAL A 67 11.16 3.85 -0.06
N GLY A 68 9.95 4.06 0.46
CA GLY A 68 9.20 5.31 0.27
C GLY A 68 9.94 6.56 0.74
N ASN A 69 10.76 6.47 1.79
CA ASN A 69 11.62 7.57 2.23
C ASN A 69 12.64 8.00 1.15
N LEU A 70 13.20 7.04 0.42
CA LEU A 70 14.09 7.32 -0.72
C LEU A 70 13.28 7.88 -1.90
N VAL A 71 12.14 7.27 -2.22
CA VAL A 71 11.23 7.73 -3.30
C VAL A 71 10.87 9.20 -3.10
N ASN A 72 10.52 9.59 -1.87
CA ASN A 72 10.23 10.96 -1.48
C ASN A 72 11.47 11.87 -1.60
N ALA A 73 12.64 11.42 -1.13
CA ALA A 73 13.88 12.20 -1.22
C ALA A 73 14.33 12.49 -2.66
N TYR A 74 13.97 11.63 -3.62
CA TYR A 74 14.18 11.86 -5.05
C TYR A 74 13.05 12.65 -5.73
N GLY A 75 11.97 12.98 -5.02
CA GLY A 75 10.84 13.74 -5.55
C GLY A 75 9.86 12.95 -6.40
N PHE A 76 9.84 11.62 -6.27
CA PHE A 76 8.91 10.75 -6.99
C PHE A 76 7.66 10.38 -6.17
N GLY A 77 7.63 10.72 -4.88
CA GLY A 77 6.54 10.38 -3.97
C GLY A 77 5.68 11.57 -3.57
N ALA A 78 4.76 11.33 -2.64
CA ALA A 78 3.72 12.27 -2.25
C ALA A 78 4.23 13.56 -1.57
N ASN A 79 5.51 13.60 -1.17
CA ASN A 79 6.14 14.81 -0.61
C ASN A 79 6.46 15.89 -1.68
N GLY A 80 6.15 15.61 -2.95
CA GLY A 80 6.29 16.55 -4.05
C GLY A 80 7.70 16.66 -4.61
N GLU A 81 7.84 17.51 -5.63
CA GLU A 81 9.08 17.70 -6.37
C GLU A 81 10.21 18.22 -5.48
N GLN A 82 11.40 17.66 -5.67
CA GLN A 82 12.61 18.09 -4.98
C GLN A 82 13.48 18.92 -5.94
N THR A 83 14.05 20.02 -5.43
CA THR A 83 14.90 20.92 -6.21
C THR A 83 16.34 20.44 -6.38
N SER A 84 16.72 19.36 -5.69
CA SER A 84 18.06 18.80 -5.75
C SER A 84 18.05 17.29 -5.50
N ILE A 85 19.05 16.60 -6.05
CA ILE A 85 19.29 15.17 -5.82
C ILE A 85 19.86 14.98 -4.41
N PRO A 86 19.39 13.98 -3.63
CA PRO A 86 19.92 13.74 -2.30
C PRO A 86 21.42 13.38 -2.35
N SER A 87 22.18 13.93 -1.41
CA SER A 87 23.57 13.56 -1.21
C SER A 87 23.70 12.11 -0.73
N GLN A 88 24.88 11.50 -0.94
CA GLN A 88 25.15 10.14 -0.45
C GLN A 88 24.89 10.01 1.06
N LYS A 89 25.28 11.02 1.85
CA LYS A 89 25.03 11.03 3.31
C LYS A 89 23.54 11.00 3.66
N GLN A 90 22.69 11.69 2.89
CA GLN A 90 21.24 11.63 3.07
C GLN A 90 20.71 10.24 2.71
N ILE A 91 21.16 9.67 1.58
CA ILE A 91 20.78 8.32 1.16
C ILE A 91 21.14 7.29 2.23
N ASP A 92 22.38 7.31 2.73
CA ASP A 92 22.85 6.40 3.77
C ASP A 92 22.02 6.54 5.05
N SER A 93 21.63 7.77 5.40
CA SER A 93 20.75 8.05 6.53
C SER A 93 19.34 7.53 6.30
N LEU A 94 18.81 7.54 5.08
CA LEU A 94 17.46 7.06 4.79
C LEU A 94 17.41 5.53 4.68
N LEU A 95 18.49 4.88 4.24
CA LEU A 95 18.59 3.42 4.13
C LEU A 95 18.39 2.69 5.46
N GLN A 96 18.62 3.33 6.60
CA GLN A 96 18.32 2.74 7.91
C GLN A 96 16.82 2.43 8.10
N PHE A 97 15.94 3.14 7.38
CA PHE A 97 14.48 2.96 7.40
C PHE A 97 13.97 2.02 6.31
N VAL A 98 14.86 1.39 5.53
CA VAL A 98 14.49 0.43 4.49
C VAL A 98 14.69 -0.99 5.03
N GLY A 99 13.80 -1.90 4.63
CA GLY A 99 13.86 -3.32 4.93
C GLY A 99 12.51 -3.84 5.38
N PHE A 100 11.79 -4.52 4.48
CA PHE A 100 10.43 -4.98 4.76
C PHE A 100 10.33 -6.00 5.91
N TYR A 101 11.42 -6.71 6.22
CA TYR A 101 11.52 -7.60 7.39
C TYR A 101 11.32 -6.90 8.75
N LYS A 102 11.37 -5.57 8.79
CA LYS A 102 11.11 -4.76 9.98
C LYS A 102 9.62 -4.51 10.23
N MET A 103 8.76 -4.85 9.26
CA MET A 103 7.32 -4.69 9.35
C MET A 103 6.61 -6.05 9.44
N ASP A 104 5.51 -6.07 10.18
CA ASP A 104 4.62 -7.22 10.29
C ASP A 104 3.17 -6.75 10.29
N ILE A 105 2.24 -7.64 9.95
CA ILE A 105 0.80 -7.35 9.91
C ILE A 105 0.02 -8.40 10.71
N GLN A 106 -0.77 -7.93 11.67
CA GLN A 106 -1.41 -8.79 12.67
C GLN A 106 -2.92 -8.61 12.66
N LYS A 107 -3.67 -9.70 12.82
CA LYS A 107 -5.13 -9.67 12.86
C LYS A 107 -5.61 -8.99 14.14
N THR A 108 -6.65 -8.15 14.03
CA THR A 108 -7.30 -7.51 15.18
C THR A 108 -8.53 -8.29 15.64
N THR A 109 -9.25 -7.75 16.63
CA THR A 109 -10.56 -8.28 17.05
C THR A 109 -11.70 -7.89 16.10
N ILE A 110 -11.48 -6.93 15.21
CA ILE A 110 -12.44 -6.51 14.18
C ILE A 110 -12.39 -7.54 13.05
N ASP A 111 -13.56 -7.95 12.55
CA ASP A 111 -13.62 -8.87 11.42
C ASP A 111 -12.96 -8.25 10.18
N GLU A 112 -12.13 -9.04 9.51
CA GLU A 112 -11.25 -8.58 8.41
C GLU A 112 -10.38 -7.33 8.72
N GLY A 113 -10.14 -7.02 10.00
CA GLY A 113 -9.28 -5.92 10.43
C GLY A 113 -7.86 -6.36 10.78
N TYR A 114 -6.87 -5.55 10.42
CA TYR A 114 -5.44 -5.81 10.67
C TYR A 114 -4.70 -4.56 11.16
N HIS A 115 -3.64 -4.75 11.95
CA HIS A 115 -2.69 -3.70 12.35
C HIS A 115 -1.33 -3.96 11.71
N VAL A 116 -0.75 -2.91 11.13
CA VAL A 116 0.66 -2.92 10.71
C VAL A 116 1.52 -2.52 11.90
N THR A 117 2.57 -3.28 12.16
CA THR A 117 3.55 -3.02 13.22
C THR A 117 4.93 -2.90 12.60
N THR A 118 5.80 -2.12 13.24
CA THR A 118 7.20 -1.97 12.81
C THR A 118 8.13 -1.98 14.01
N THR A 119 9.30 -2.62 13.88
CA THR A 119 10.37 -2.51 14.86
C THR A 119 11.20 -1.23 14.70
N GLN A 120 10.97 -0.47 13.62
CA GLN A 120 11.70 0.74 13.29
C GLN A 120 10.71 1.88 13.02
N PRO A 121 10.55 2.83 13.96
CA PRO A 121 9.79 4.05 13.71
C PRO A 121 10.41 4.89 12.58
N GLY A 122 9.56 5.59 11.82
CA GLY A 122 9.97 6.46 10.70
C GLY A 122 10.16 5.75 9.36
N MET A 123 9.83 4.46 9.27
CA MET A 123 9.71 3.79 7.97
C MET A 123 8.53 4.34 7.17
N TYR A 124 8.64 4.27 5.85
CA TYR A 124 7.61 4.78 4.95
C TYR A 124 7.25 3.71 3.91
N LEU A 125 6.02 3.22 3.99
CA LEU A 125 5.43 2.22 3.13
C LEU A 125 4.83 2.88 1.88
N GLU A 126 5.06 2.27 0.73
CA GLU A 126 4.66 2.77 -0.58
C GLU A 126 4.25 1.57 -1.46
N TYR A 127 3.00 1.55 -1.92
CA TYR A 127 2.44 0.43 -2.70
C TYR A 127 2.25 0.75 -4.18
N ASN A 128 2.78 1.87 -4.69
CA ASN A 128 2.66 2.25 -6.10
C ASN A 128 3.04 1.15 -7.10
N ALA A 129 3.98 0.26 -6.73
CA ALA A 129 4.46 -0.83 -7.58
C ALA A 129 3.59 -2.11 -7.56
N ILE A 130 2.57 -2.20 -6.70
CA ILE A 130 1.78 -3.44 -6.50
C ILE A 130 0.27 -3.23 -6.33
N ALA A 131 -0.16 -2.13 -5.69
CA ALA A 131 -1.58 -1.90 -5.37
C ALA A 131 -2.47 -1.85 -6.62
N LYS A 132 -1.97 -1.26 -7.72
CA LYS A 132 -2.73 -1.12 -8.97
C LYS A 132 -3.02 -2.47 -9.65
N GLY A 133 -2.10 -3.42 -9.55
CA GLY A 133 -2.34 -4.78 -10.06
C GLY A 133 -3.45 -5.46 -9.27
N THR A 134 -3.36 -5.37 -7.94
CA THR A 134 -4.36 -5.94 -7.02
C THR A 134 -5.75 -5.31 -7.20
N LEU A 135 -5.81 -4.00 -7.46
CA LEU A 135 -7.04 -3.29 -7.82
C LEU A 135 -7.73 -3.94 -9.03
N VAL A 136 -6.97 -4.23 -10.10
CA VAL A 136 -7.48 -4.86 -11.32
C VAL A 136 -8.01 -6.26 -11.02
N ASP A 137 -7.25 -7.06 -10.25
CA ASP A 137 -7.65 -8.42 -9.87
C ASP A 137 -8.97 -8.42 -9.09
N ILE A 138 -9.09 -7.58 -8.06
CA ILE A 138 -10.33 -7.46 -7.26
C ILE A 138 -11.50 -6.96 -8.11
N SER A 139 -11.26 -6.01 -9.02
CA SER A 139 -12.31 -5.50 -9.91
C SER A 139 -12.85 -6.58 -10.82
N LEU A 140 -11.97 -7.41 -11.38
CA LEU A 140 -12.34 -8.55 -12.22
C LEU A 140 -13.10 -9.62 -11.43
N GLU A 141 -12.66 -9.95 -10.21
CA GLU A 141 -13.37 -10.91 -9.36
C GLU A 141 -14.79 -10.46 -9.01
N CYS A 142 -14.95 -9.19 -8.65
CA CYS A 142 -16.26 -8.60 -8.34
C CYS A 142 -17.18 -8.66 -9.55
N TRP A 143 -16.67 -8.31 -10.74
CA TRP A 143 -17.43 -8.40 -11.98
C TRP A 143 -17.85 -9.83 -12.31
N MET A 144 -16.92 -10.79 -12.27
CA MET A 144 -17.21 -12.21 -12.55
C MET A 144 -18.25 -12.79 -11.60
N LYS A 145 -18.20 -12.46 -10.29
CA LYS A 145 -19.19 -12.91 -9.31
C LYS A 145 -20.60 -12.37 -9.61
N LYS A 146 -20.72 -11.16 -10.16
CA LYS A 146 -22.01 -10.59 -10.58
C LYS A 146 -22.54 -11.28 -11.84
N GLU A 147 -21.72 -11.47 -12.86
CA GLU A 147 -22.13 -12.18 -14.09
C GLU A 147 -22.57 -13.63 -13.79
N LEU A 148 -21.81 -14.36 -12.96
CA LEU A 148 -22.18 -15.72 -12.54
C LEU A 148 -23.48 -15.77 -11.72
N ARG A 149 -23.83 -14.70 -10.99
CA ARG A 149 -25.12 -14.56 -10.28
C ARG A 149 -26.28 -14.19 -11.20
N ILE A 150 -26.04 -13.70 -12.42
CA ILE A 150 -27.09 -13.42 -13.40
C ILE A 150 -27.46 -14.70 -14.17
N ILE A 151 -26.55 -15.68 -14.22
CA ILE A 151 -26.70 -16.93 -14.99
C ILE A 151 -27.27 -18.09 -14.13
N LEU A 152 -27.22 -17.99 -12.80
CA LEU A 152 -27.77 -18.96 -11.83
C LEU A 152 -29.03 -18.42 -11.15
#